data_AF-A0AA42XQY4-F1
#
_entry.id   AF-A0AA42XQY4-F1
#
_cell.length_a   1.000
_cell.length_b   1.000
_cell.length_c   1.000
_cell.angle_alpha   90.00
_cell.angle_beta   90.00
_cell.angle_gamma   90.00
#
_symmetry.space_group_name_H-M   'P 1'
#
loop_
_entity.id
_entity.type
_entity.pdbx_description
1 polymer ?
#
loop_
_entity_poly.entity_id
_entity_poly.type
_entity_poly.pdbx_seq_one_letter_code
_entity_poly.pdbx_strand_id
1 'polypeptide(L)' 'MSKAILQFNDLQELCQPGKRPRLATVIRWADGCGIRFLYDGSGGIWTTMHALNGALGLAGAKPHLDLYDPSDF' A
#
# COMPACT_ATOMS: atom_id res chain seq x y z
N MET A 1 9.67 -7.22 -13.48
CA MET A 1 8.42 -6.76 -14.12
C MET A 1 7.67 -5.87 -13.13
N SER A 2 7.11 -4.76 -13.63
CA SER A 2 6.23 -3.78 -12.97
C SER A 2 6.78 -3.05 -11.73
N LYS A 3 7.56 -1.98 -11.95
CA LYS A 3 7.75 -0.90 -10.97
C LYS A 3 6.41 -0.15 -10.84
N ALA A 4 5.45 -0.74 -10.14
CA ALA A 4 4.12 -0.16 -9.94
C ALA A 4 4.27 1.08 -9.05
N ILE A 5 4.26 2.25 -9.70
CA ILE A 5 4.16 3.54 -9.05
C ILE A 5 2.70 3.69 -8.66
N LEU A 6 2.43 3.84 -7.36
CA LEU A 6 1.11 4.08 -6.82
C LEU A 6 0.93 5.59 -6.68
N GLN A 7 -0.10 6.12 -7.30
CA GLN A 7 -0.44 7.53 -7.17
C GLN A 7 -1.38 7.75 -5.99
N PHE A 8 -1.66 9.01 -5.70
CA PHE A 8 -2.56 9.41 -4.63
C PHE A 8 -3.92 8.70 -4.69
N ASN A 9 -4.49 8.54 -5.89
CA ASN A 9 -5.78 7.86 -6.06
C ASN A 9 -5.74 6.40 -5.61
N ASP A 10 -4.65 5.68 -5.93
CA ASP A 10 -4.47 4.30 -5.46
C ASP A 10 -4.29 4.24 -3.95
N LEU A 11 -3.55 5.20 -3.39
CA LEU A 11 -3.34 5.31 -1.94
C LEU A 11 -4.64 5.65 -1.19
N GLN A 12 -5.55 6.42 -1.79
CA GLN A 12 -6.87 6.70 -1.22
C GLN A 12 -7.70 5.42 -1.08
N GLU A 13 -7.72 4.59 -2.13
CA GLU A 13 -8.46 3.32 -2.13
C GLU A 13 -7.86 2.31 -1.14
N LEU A 14 -6.53 2.27 -1.01
CA LEU A 14 -5.84 1.42 -0.04
C LEU A 14 -6.02 1.89 1.41
N CYS A 15 -6.00 3.20 1.64
CA CYS A 15 -6.15 3.78 2.98
C CYS A 15 -7.57 3.62 3.50
N GLN A 16 -8.58 3.92 2.68
CA GLN A 16 -9.98 3.75 3.07
C GLN A 16 -10.87 3.53 1.83
N PRO A 17 -11.15 2.27 1.46
CA PRO A 17 -11.92 1.96 0.26
C PRO A 17 -13.31 2.58 0.36
N GLY A 18 -13.71 3.33 -0.68
CA GLY A 18 -15.05 3.91 -0.80
C GLY A 18 -15.30 5.24 -0.06
N LYS A 19 -14.39 5.73 0.79
CA LYS A 19 -14.56 7.02 1.50
C LYS A 19 -13.75 8.18 0.95
N ARG A 20 -12.91 7.95 -0.08
CA ARG A 20 -12.05 8.96 -0.74
C ARG A 20 -11.41 9.95 0.26
N PRO A 21 -10.56 9.45 1.18
CA PRO A 21 -9.97 10.27 2.23
C PRO A 21 -9.15 11.42 1.65
N ARG A 22 -9.15 12.58 2.30
CA ARG A 22 -8.36 13.75 1.86
C ARG A 22 -6.86 13.43 1.89
N LEU A 23 -6.07 14.17 1.10
CA LEU A 23 -4.62 14.02 1.02
C LEU A 23 -3.93 14.06 2.39
N ALA A 24 -4.35 14.95 3.29
CA ALA A 24 -3.82 15.00 4.65
C ALA A 24 -4.06 13.71 5.45
N THR A 25 -5.19 13.04 5.27
CA THR A 25 -5.50 11.75 5.91
C THR A 25 -4.62 10.65 5.34
N VAL A 26 -4.44 10.60 4.02
CA VAL A 26 -3.57 9.63 3.36
C VAL A 26 -2.11 9.82 3.77
N ILE A 27 -1.64 11.08 3.89
CA ILE A 27 -0.30 11.38 4.39
C ILE A 27 -0.13 10.91 5.83
N ARG A 28 -1.08 11.22 6.72
CA ARG A 28 -1.02 10.76 8.13
C ARG A 28 -1.03 9.24 8.24
N TRP A 29 -1.82 8.57 7.40
CA TRP A 29 -1.82 7.12 7.31
C TRP A 29 -0.49 6.59 6.79
N ALA A 30 0.04 7.18 5.72
CA ALA A 30 1.32 6.80 5.14
C ALA A 30 2.48 6.95 6.15
N ASP A 31 2.50 8.06 6.87
CA ASP A 31 3.45 8.34 7.96
C ASP A 31 3.32 7.32 9.09
N GLY A 32 2.09 7.03 9.54
CA GLY A 32 1.82 6.02 10.58
C GLY A 32 2.21 4.59 10.17
N CYS A 33 2.15 4.26 8.88
CA CYS A 33 2.63 2.99 8.35
C CYS A 33 4.15 3.01 8.03
N GLY A 34 4.81 4.17 8.03
CA GLY A 34 6.21 4.30 7.61
C GLY A 34 6.43 4.22 6.09
N ILE A 35 5.40 4.47 5.29
CA ILE A 35 5.44 4.43 3.82
C ILE A 35 6.22 5.64 3.31
N ARG A 36 7.30 5.39 2.56
CA ARG A 36 8.03 6.47 1.88
C ARG A 36 7.24 6.96 0.68
N PHE A 37 6.85 8.23 0.67
CA PHE A 37 6.18 8.87 -0.46
C PHE A 37 6.95 10.12 -0.91
N LEU A 38 6.68 10.54 -2.14
CA LEU A 38 7.21 11.76 -2.76
C LEU A 38 6.06 12.60 -3.29
N TYR A 39 6.27 13.91 -3.38
CA TYR A 39 5.29 14.83 -3.96
C TYR A 39 5.43 14.86 -5.48
N ASP A 40 4.30 14.86 -6.17
CA ASP A 40 4.22 14.90 -7.64
C ASP A 40 4.28 16.33 -8.21
N GLY A 41 4.46 17.35 -7.37
CA GLY A 41 4.47 18.77 -7.77
C GLY A 41 3.07 19.34 -8.07
N SER A 42 2.10 18.50 -8.43
CA SER A 42 0.70 18.88 -8.69
C SER A 42 -0.20 18.85 -7.44
N GLY A 43 0.39 18.81 -6.24
CA GLY A 43 -0.34 18.70 -4.97
C GLY A 43 -0.73 17.27 -4.58
N GLY A 44 -0.34 16.26 -5.37
CA GLY A 44 -0.48 14.84 -5.06
C GLY A 44 0.77 14.22 -4.43
N ILE A 45 0.62 13.00 -3.93
CA ILE A 45 1.74 12.15 -3.52
C ILE A 45 1.79 10.89 -4.39
N TRP A 46 2.98 10.34 -4.55
CA TRP A 46 3.19 9.04 -5.16
C TRP A 46 4.16 8.22 -4.31
N THR A 47 3.99 6.90 -4.37
CA THR A 47 4.89 5.94 -3.76
C THR A 47 5.14 4.78 -4.72
N THR A 48 5.97 3.84 -4.33
CA THR A 48 6.18 2.60 -5.09
C THR A 48 5.60 1.44 -4.31
N MET A 49 5.11 0.42 -5.03
CA MET A 49 4.60 -0.80 -4.39
C MET A 49 5.64 -1.45 -3.45
N HIS A 50 6.94 -1.33 -3.77
CA HIS A 50 8.00 -1.80 -2.87
C HIS A 50 8.10 -0.99 -1.57
N ALA A 51 8.03 0.33 -1.64
CA ALA A 51 8.04 1.17 -0.44
C ALA A 51 6.78 0.93 0.42
N LEU A 52 5.63 0.74 -0.23
CA LEU A 52 4.38 0.36 0.43
C LEU A 52 4.50 -1.01 1.12
N ASN A 53 4.90 -2.05 0.39
CA ASN A 53 5.01 -3.41 0.93
C ASN A 53 6.08 -3.53 2.02
N GLY A 54 7.17 -2.78 1.91
CA GLY A 54 8.20 -2.70 2.93
C GLY A 54 7.69 -2.07 4.22
N ALA A 55 6.93 -0.97 4.11
CA ALA A 55 6.35 -0.27 5.24
C ALA A 55 5.23 -1.06 5.95
N LEU A 56 4.38 -1.75 5.17
CA LEU A 56 3.34 -2.62 5.71
C LEU A 56 3.89 -3.93 6.29
N GLY A 57 5.20 -4.19 6.23
CA GLY A 57 5.81 -5.46 6.65
C GLY A 57 5.45 -6.65 5.76
N LEU A 58 4.70 -6.43 4.69
CA LEU A 58 4.29 -7.46 3.72
C LEU A 58 5.46 -7.98 2.88
N ALA A 59 6.58 -7.26 2.83
CA ALA A 59 7.80 -7.75 2.22
C ALA A 59 8.37 -9.01 2.92
N GLY A 60 7.99 -9.27 4.18
CA GLY A 60 8.33 -10.48 4.92
C GLY A 60 7.17 -11.48 5.05
N ALA A 61 5.97 -11.11 4.61
CA ALA A 61 4.83 -12.02 4.59
C ALA A 61 5.06 -13.06 3.48
N LYS A 62 5.63 -14.21 3.87
CA LYS A 62 5.53 -15.41 3.04
C LYS A 62 4.04 -15.61 2.76
N PRO A 63 3.61 -15.74 1.51
CA PRO A 63 2.25 -16.18 1.26
C PRO A 63 2.09 -17.50 2.01
N HIS A 64 1.16 -17.54 2.97
CA HIS A 64 0.67 -18.80 3.53
C HIS A 64 -0.15 -19.46 2.43
N LEU A 65 0.56 -19.92 1.40
CA LEU A 65 0.13 -20.90 0.43
C LEU A 65 0.53 -22.26 1.01
N ASP A 66 0.12 -22.53 2.25
CA ASP A 66 -0.17 -23.91 2.57
C ASP A 66 -1.42 -24.21 1.73
N LEU A 67 -1.18 -24.86 0.59
CA LEU A 67 -2.23 -25.40 -0.26
C LEU A 67 -3.15 -26.18 0.68
N TYR A 68 -4.43 -25.80 0.70
CA TYR A 68 -5.46 -26.62 1.36
C TYR A 68 -5.28 -28.06 0.88
N ASP A 69 -4.85 -28.94 1.78
CA ASP A 69 -4.80 -30.37 1.51
C ASP A 69 -6.18 -30.92 1.87
N PRO A 70 -7.00 -31.32 0.88
CA PRO A 70 -8.31 -31.91 1.14
C PRO A 70 -8.25 -33.25 1.91
N SER A 71 -7.06 -33.76 2.22
CA SER A 71 -6.83 -35.00 2.97
C SER A 71 -6.74 -34.80 4.49
N ASP A 72 -6.86 -33.58 5.00
CA ASP A 72 -6.85 -33.23 6.44
C ASP A 72 -8.25 -33.34 7.10
N PHE A 73 -9.08 -34.30 6.67
CA PHE A 73 -10.41 -34.60 7.24
C PHE A 73 -10.63 -36.11 7.42
#